data_AF-A0A2E0HN95-F1
#
_entry.id   AF-A0A2E0HN95-F1
#
_cell.length_a   1.000
_cell.length_b   1.000
_cell.length_c   1.000
_cell.angle_alpha   90.00
_cell.angle_beta   90.00
_cell.angle_gamma   90.00
#
_symmetry.space_group_name_H-M   'P 1'
#
loop_
_entity.id
_entity.type
_entity.pdbx_description
1 polymer ?
#
loop_
_entity_poly.entity_id
_entity_poly.type
_entity_poly.pdbx_seq_one_letter_code
_entity_poly.pdbx_strand_id
1 'polypeptide(L)' 'MSAELEQKKQELCAKRDELLDRLDAIKRDYRSGLAADSEEQAVQLENAEVLEEISRVTSEELQKVTQALERIERELRA' A
#
# COMPACT_ATOMS: atom_id res chain seq x y z
N MET A 1 -8.82 27.97 -1.59
CA MET A 1 -7.71 27.49 -2.41
C MET A 1 -6.55 26.93 -1.59
N SER A 2 -5.68 27.72 -0.94
CA SER A 2 -4.51 27.15 -0.23
C SER A 2 -4.89 26.22 0.92
N ALA A 3 -5.88 26.58 1.74
CA ALA A 3 -6.36 25.74 2.84
C ALA A 3 -7.01 24.42 2.37
N GLU A 4 -7.70 24.41 1.23
CA GLU A 4 -8.30 23.20 0.65
C GLU A 4 -7.23 22.25 0.09
N LEU A 5 -6.19 22.80 -0.55
CA LEU A 5 -5.03 22.02 -1.01
C LEU A 5 -4.25 21.42 0.16
N GLU A 6 -4.13 22.15 1.26
CA GLU A 6 -3.45 21.70 2.46
C GLU A 6 -4.23 20.60 3.19
N GLN A 7 -5.55 20.73 3.25
CA GLN A 7 -6.44 19.66 3.72
C GLN A 7 -6.36 18.41 2.81
N LYS A 8 -6.36 18.61 1.48
CA LYS A 8 -6.22 17.51 0.52
C LYS A 8 -4.87 16.79 0.65
N LYS A 9 -3.80 17.54 0.91
CA LYS A 9 -2.47 16.98 1.21
C LYS A 9 -2.52 16.12 2.46
N GLN A 10 -3.16 16.58 3.53
CA GLN A 10 -3.29 15.80 4.78
C GLN A 10 -4.06 14.50 4.55
N GLU A 11 -5.17 14.54 3.81
CA GLU A 11 -5.95 13.34 3.46
C GLU A 11 -5.12 12.33 2.66
N LEU A 12 -4.36 12.80 1.66
CA LEU A 12 -3.52 11.93 0.84
C LEU A 12 -2.32 11.38 1.62
N CYS A 13 -1.74 12.14 2.54
CA CYS A 13 -0.71 11.64 3.45
C CYS A 13 -1.26 10.53 4.36
N ALA A 14 -2.44 10.74 4.96
CA ALA A 14 -3.08 9.71 5.78
C ALA A 14 -3.35 8.44 4.96
N LYS A 15 -3.86 8.58 3.74
CA LYS A 15 -4.10 7.46 2.84
C LYS A 15 -2.81 6.73 2.43
N ARG A 16 -1.72 7.47 2.19
CA ARG A 16 -0.40 6.88 1.91
C ARG A 16 0.07 6.03 3.08
N ASP A 17 -0.04 6.56 4.30
CA ASP A 17 0.44 5.89 5.52
C ASP A 17 -0.39 4.62 5.78
N GLU A 18 -1.71 4.66 5.58
CA GLU A 18 -2.58 3.47 5.63
C GLU A 18 -2.17 2.39 4.61
N LEU A 19 -1.86 2.77 3.37
CA LEU A 19 -1.42 1.83 2.34
C LEU A 19 -0.07 1.19 2.67
N LEU A 20 0.85 1.96 3.28
CA LEU A 20 2.14 1.45 3.75
C LEU A 20 1.95 0.45 4.92
N ASP A 21 1.12 0.79 5.90
CA ASP A 21 0.82 -0.10 7.02
C ASP A 21 0.19 -1.41 6.54
N ARG A 22 -0.73 -1.32 5.56
CA ARG A 22 -1.35 -2.49 4.95
C ARG A 22 -0.34 -3.37 4.22
N LEU A 23 0.58 -2.78 3.46
CA LEU A 23 1.66 -3.52 2.78
C LEU A 23 2.58 -4.22 3.79
N ASP A 24 2.89 -3.57 4.90
CA ASP A 24 3.75 -4.16 5.93
C ASP A 24 3.05 -5.28 6.71
N ALA A 25 1.74 -5.18 6.94
CA ALA A 25 0.95 -6.28 7.49
C ALA A 25 0.97 -7.51 6.56
N ILE A 26 0.69 -7.31 5.26
CA ILE A 26 0.73 -8.38 4.24
C ILE A 26 2.10 -9.08 4.21
N LYS A 27 3.20 -8.31 4.25
CA LYS A 27 4.56 -8.87 4.27
C LYS A 27 4.87 -9.68 5.53
N ARG A 28 4.33 -9.28 6.69
CA ARG A 28 4.51 -9.99 7.96
C ARG A 28 3.75 -11.31 7.95
N ASP A 29 2.50 -11.29 7.49
CA ASP A 29 1.67 -12.49 7.40
C ASP A 29 2.31 -13.52 6.46
N TYR A 30 2.78 -13.08 5.29
CA TYR A 30 3.51 -13.92 4.33
C TYR A 30 4.75 -14.60 4.94
N ARG A 31 5.54 -13.87 5.74
CA ARG A 31 6.73 -14.41 6.40
C ARG A 31 6.41 -15.42 7.49
N SER A 32 5.24 -15.37 8.10
CA SER A 32 4.85 -16.27 9.19
C SER A 32 4.32 -17.63 8.73
N GLY A 33 3.81 -17.72 7.49
CA GLY A 33 3.16 -18.93 6.95
C GLY A 33 4.09 -19.98 6.32
N LEU A 34 5.40 -19.71 6.19
CA LEU A 34 6.35 -20.57 5.45
C LEU A 34 6.81 -21.85 6.20
N ALA A 35 6.16 -22.23 7.30
CA ALA A 35 6.55 -23.38 8.12
C ALA A 35 5.45 -24.44 8.17
N ALA A 36 5.26 -25.23 7.11
CA ALA A 36 4.41 -26.42 7.20
C ALA A 36 4.60 -27.46 6.09
N ASP A 37 4.20 -28.69 6.42
CA ASP A 37 4.28 -29.94 5.66
C ASP A 37 3.58 -29.91 4.27
N SER A 38 3.94 -30.87 3.42
CA SER A 38 3.62 -30.96 1.98
C SER A 38 2.13 -30.81 1.58
N GLU A 39 1.18 -31.08 2.48
CA GLU A 39 -0.26 -30.95 2.20
C GLU A 39 -0.74 -29.49 2.34
N GLU A 40 -0.09 -28.69 3.17
CA GLU A 40 -0.35 -27.25 3.31
C GLU A 40 0.29 -26.43 2.17
N GLN A 41 1.18 -27.03 1.39
CA GLN A 41 1.94 -26.34 0.34
C GLN A 41 1.06 -25.76 -0.78
N ALA A 42 0.00 -26.46 -1.19
CA ALA A 42 -0.92 -25.97 -2.22
C ALA A 42 -1.70 -24.73 -1.76
N VAL A 43 -2.16 -24.74 -0.50
CA VAL A 43 -2.87 -23.61 0.12
C VAL A 43 -1.94 -22.43 0.34
N GLN A 44 -0.68 -22.67 0.75
CA GLN A 44 0.32 -21.63 0.90
C GLN A 44 0.69 -20.98 -0.45
N LEU A 45 0.72 -21.75 -1.55
CA LEU A 45 0.94 -21.24 -2.90
C LEU A 45 -0.21 -20.33 -3.37
N GLU A 46 -1.46 -20.77 -3.21
CA GLU A 46 -2.63 -19.94 -3.53
C GLU A 46 -2.65 -18.65 -2.69
N ASN A 47 -2.36 -18.74 -1.39
CA ASN A 47 -2.24 -17.57 -0.52
C ASN A 47 -1.09 -16.65 -0.97
N ALA A 48 0.05 -17.20 -1.40
CA ALA A 48 1.18 -16.42 -1.89
C ALA A 48 0.81 -15.61 -3.14
N GLU A 49 0.11 -16.22 -4.10
CA GLU A 49 -0.35 -15.55 -5.32
C GLU A 49 -1.37 -14.44 -5.00
N VAL A 50 -2.31 -14.69 -4.09
CA VAL A 50 -3.28 -13.68 -3.63
C VAL A 50 -2.58 -12.52 -2.93
N LEU A 51 -1.63 -12.80 -2.03
CA LEU A 51 -0.88 -11.78 -1.30
C LEU A 51 0.02 -10.95 -2.24
N GLU A 52 0.61 -11.57 -3.26
CA GLU A 52 1.38 -10.89 -4.29
C GLU A 52 0.51 -9.91 -5.08
N GLU A 53 -0.67 -10.35 -5.50
CA GLU A 53 -1.62 -9.50 -6.23
C GLU A 53 -2.11 -8.33 -5.37
N ILE A 54 -2.43 -8.57 -4.09
CA ILE A 54 -2.80 -7.49 -3.16
C ILE A 54 -1.64 -6.52 -2.99
N SER A 55 -0.40 -7.02 -2.85
CA SER A 55 0.80 -6.18 -2.73
C SER A 55 1.02 -5.33 -3.98
N ARG A 56 0.83 -5.90 -5.17
CA ARG A 56 0.94 -5.20 -6.45
C ARG A 56 -0.08 -4.08 -6.55
N VAL A 57 -1.36 -4.37 -6.33
CA VAL A 57 -2.45 -3.37 -6.41
C VAL A 57 -2.26 -2.27 -5.37
N THR A 58 -1.86 -2.62 -4.14
CA THR A 58 -1.60 -1.63 -3.08
C THR A 58 -0.42 -0.72 -3.44
N SER A 59 0.62 -1.28 -4.07
CA SER A 59 1.77 -0.50 -4.56
C SER A 59 1.41 0.45 -5.70
N GLU A 60 0.56 0.01 -6.62
CA GLU A 60 0.04 0.87 -7.70
C GLU A 60 -0.81 2.03 -7.15
N GLU A 61 -1.64 1.76 -6.13
CA GLU A 61 -2.41 2.81 -5.46
C GLU A 61 -1.51 3.79 -4.72
N LEU A 62 -0.50 3.29 -4.01
CA LEU A 62 0.50 4.12 -3.33
C LEU A 62 1.23 5.05 -4.31
N GLN A 63 1.56 4.55 -5.50
CA GLN A 63 2.19 5.35 -6.55
C GLN A 63 1.27 6.49 -7.02
N LYS A 64 -0.03 6.22 -7.21
CA LYS A 64 -1.01 7.25 -7.59
C LYS A 64 -1.17 8.32 -6.51
N VAL A 65 -1.25 7.91 -5.23
CA VAL A 65 -1.33 8.84 -4.08
C VAL A 65 -0.07 9.70 -4.01
N THR A 66 1.11 9.11 -4.19
CA THR A 66 2.38 9.83 -4.18
C THR A 66 2.47 10.86 -5.30
N GLN A 67 2.07 10.50 -6.52
CA GLN A 67 2.01 11.45 -7.65
C GLN A 67 1.02 12.59 -7.39
N ALA A 68 -0.13 12.30 -6.78
CA ALA A 68 -1.11 13.33 -6.42
C ALA A 68 -0.54 14.30 -5.37
N LEU A 69 0.16 13.78 -4.35
CA LEU A 69 0.86 14.58 -3.35
C LEU A 69 1.90 15.50 -4.00
N GLU A 70 2.75 14.98 -4.89
CA GLU A 70 3.75 15.79 -5.60
C GLU A 70 3.14 16.95 -6.39
N ARG A 71 1.98 16.74 -7.03
CA ARG A 71 1.27 17.79 -7.75
C ARG A 71 0.79 18.89 -6.81
N ILE A 72 0.14 18.50 -5.70
CA ILE A 72 -0.34 19.44 -4.68
C ILE A 72 0.83 20.21 -4.06
N GLU A 73 1.96 19.55 -3.80
CA GLU A 73 3.15 20.24 -3.27
C GLU A 73 3.74 21.26 -4.24
N ARG A 74 3.70 20.98 -5.55
CA ARG A 74 4.11 21.98 -6.56
C ARG A 74 3.16 23.16 -6.60
N GLU A 75 1.85 22.91 -6.54
CA GLU A 75 0.83 23.96 -6.52
C GLU A 75 0.88 24.82 -5.25
N LEU A 76 1.22 24.24 -4.09
CA LEU A 76 1.38 24.98 -2.83
C LEU A 76 2.67 25.81 -2.77
N ARG A 77 3.69 25.49 -3.58
CA ARG A 77 4.97 26.21 -3.66
C ARG A 77 5.02 27.26 -4.79
N ALA A 78 4.07 27.20 -5.72
CA ALA A 78 3.93 28.13 -6.84
C ALA A 78 3.22 29.41 -6.41
#